data_AF-A0A9X3XMM6-F1
#
_entry.id   AF-A0A9X3XMM6-F1
#
_cell.length_a   1.000
_cell.length_b   1.000
_cell.length_c   1.000
_cell.angle_alpha   90.00
_cell.angle_beta   90.00
_cell.angle_gamma   90.00
#
_symmetry.space_group_name_H-M   'P 1'
#
loop_
_entity.id
_entity.type
_entity.pdbx_description
1 polymer ?
#
loop_
_entity_poly.entity_id
_entity_poly.type
_entity_poly.pdbx_seq_one_letter_code
_entity_poly.pdbx_strand_id
1 'polypeptide(L)' 'MEFVLKELENQGPLPYLFDIVDYTHLNNDELKSHIDRAGKVIYIKNS' A
#
# COMPACT_ATOMS: atom_id res chain seq x y z
N MET A 1 -4.88 10.91 6.35
CA MET A 1 -4.75 9.45 6.14
C MET A 1 -6.08 8.74 6.30
N GLU A 2 -6.91 9.09 7.30
CA GLU A 2 -8.25 8.49 7.49
C GLU A 2 -9.20 8.60 6.28
N PHE A 3 -9.18 9.71 5.54
CA PHE A 3 -10.14 9.93 4.46
C PHE A 3 -9.89 9.04 3.22
N VAL A 4 -8.62 8.73 2.92
CA VAL A 4 -8.25 7.92 1.74
C VAL A 4 -8.55 6.45 1.97
N LEU A 5 -8.31 5.94 3.18
CA LEU A 5 -8.60 4.57 3.56
C LEU A 5 -10.09 4.26 3.41
N LYS A 6 -10.96 5.17 3.87
CA LYS A 6 -12.42 4.98 3.83
C LYS A 6 -12.99 4.84 2.41
N GLU A 7 -12.45 5.58 1.45
CA GLU A 7 -12.88 5.50 0.04
C GLU A 7 -12.45 4.18 -0.62
N LEU A 8 -11.27 3.66 -0.27
CA LEU A 8 -10.76 2.39 -0.79
C LEU A 8 -11.47 1.18 -0.19
N GLU A 9 -11.86 1.25 1.09
CA GLU A 9 -12.50 0.12 1.78
C GLU A 9 -13.96 -0.10 1.37
N ASN A 10 -14.72 0.93 0.99
CA ASN A 10 -16.17 0.80 0.81
C ASN A 10 -16.76 1.40 -0.49
N GLN A 11 -15.99 2.11 -1.31
CA GLN A 11 -16.52 2.78 -2.51
C GLN A 11 -15.73 2.50 -3.81
N GLY A 12 -14.69 1.68 -3.75
CA GLY A 12 -13.90 1.29 -4.92
C GLY A 12 -14.56 0.20 -5.79
N PRO A 13 -14.18 0.09 -7.08
CA PRO A 13 -14.70 -0.94 -7.99
C PRO A 13 -14.19 -2.36 -7.68
N LEU A 14 -13.29 -2.50 -6.72
CA LEU A 14 -12.66 -3.77 -6.36
C LEU A 14 -13.32 -4.34 -5.10
N PRO A 15 -13.69 -5.64 -5.09
CA PRO A 15 -14.37 -6.26 -3.95
C PRO A 15 -13.41 -6.65 -2.81
N TYR A 16 -12.25 -6.01 -2.71
CA TYR A 16 -11.18 -6.35 -1.77
C TYR A 16 -10.90 -5.19 -0.82
N LEU A 17 -10.65 -5.51 0.44
CA LEU A 17 -10.10 -4.57 1.41
C LEU A 17 -8.59 -4.50 1.24
N PHE A 18 -8.05 -3.28 1.25
CA PHE A 18 -6.62 -3.04 1.11
C PHE A 18 -6.02 -2.64 2.45
N ASP A 19 -4.96 -3.33 2.84
CA ASP A 19 -4.05 -2.83 3.88
C ASP A 19 -3.03 -1.89 3.23
N ILE A 20 -2.96 -0.66 3.75
CA ILE A 20 -2.09 0.40 3.21
C ILE A 20 -1.14 0.85 4.29
N VAL A 21 0.15 0.74 3.98
CA VAL A 21 1.23 1.15 4.86
C VAL A 21 2.06 2.25 4.21
N ASP A 22 2.51 3.21 5.01
CA ASP A 22 3.53 4.16 4.58
C ASP A 22 4.91 3.53 4.74
N TYR A 23 5.50 3.14 3.60
CA TYR A 23 6.81 2.49 3.56
C TYR A 23 7.94 3.37 4.15
N THR A 24 7.82 4.71 4.07
CA THR A 24 8.85 5.63 4.57
C THR A 24 8.95 5.65 6.09
N HIS A 25 7.84 5.38 6.79
CA HIS A 25 7.75 5.36 8.26
C HIS A 25 7.65 3.94 8.84
N LEU A 26 7.75 2.91 8.00
CA LEU A 26 7.68 1.51 8.44
C LEU A 26 8.97 1.10 9.17
N ASN A 27 8.87 0.75 10.46
CA ASN A 27 10.01 0.38 11.31
C ASN A 27 10.27 -1.14 11.40
N ASN A 28 9.52 -1.94 10.65
CA ASN A 28 9.70 -3.40 10.62
C ASN A 28 10.59 -3.80 9.43
N ASP A 29 11.85 -4.10 9.71
CA ASP A 29 12.86 -4.43 8.70
C ASP A 29 12.59 -5.75 7.96
N GLU A 30 11.95 -6.72 8.63
CA GLU A 30 11.57 -7.99 8.02
C GLU A 30 10.45 -7.78 6.98
N LEU A 31 9.44 -6.98 7.33
CA LEU A 31 8.36 -6.64 6.41
C LEU A 31 8.89 -5.84 5.21
N LYS A 32 9.77 -4.86 5.45
CA LYS A 32 10.43 -4.11 4.37
C LYS A 32 11.18 -5.04 3.42
N SER A 33 12.02 -5.92 3.96
CA SER A 33 12.77 -6.89 3.16
C SER A 33 11.86 -7.83 2.36
N HIS A 34 10.71 -8.21 2.92
CA HIS A 34 9.72 -9.01 2.20
C HIS A 34 9.10 -8.22 1.03
N ILE A 35 8.67 -6.98 1.28
CA ILE A 35 8.11 -6.09 0.25
C ILE A 35 9.11 -5.89 -0.88
N ASP A 36 10.38 -5.64 -0.57
CA ASP A 36 11.42 -5.42 -1.59
C ASP A 36 11.67 -6.66 -2.45
N ARG A 37 11.63 -7.85 -1.84
CA ARG A 37 11.89 -9.11 -2.54
C ARG A 37 10.70 -9.63 -3.35
N ALA A 38 9.47 -9.47 -2.84
CA ALA A 38 8.27 -10.12 -3.38
C ALA A 38 7.23 -9.13 -3.95
N GLY A 39 7.38 -7.84 -3.66
CA GLY A 39 6.49 -6.79 -4.12
C GLY A 39 6.49 -6.62 -5.64
N LYS A 40 5.40 -6.06 -6.16
CA LYS A 40 5.25 -5.75 -7.59
C LYS A 40 4.99 -4.26 -7.75
N VAL A 41 5.72 -3.63 -8.67
CA VAL A 41 5.52 -2.23 -9.00
C VAL A 41 4.29 -2.09 -9.89
N ILE A 42 3.24 -1.47 -9.36
CA ILE A 42 1.98 -1.23 -10.08
C ILE A 42 1.90 0.17 -10.70
N TYR A 43 2.71 1.11 -10.22
CA TYR A 43 2.77 2.49 -10.70
C TYR A 43 4.16 3.07 -10.43
N ILE A 44 4.72 3.77 -11.42
CA ILE A 44 5.94 4.57 -11.31
C ILE A 44 5.58 5.97 -11.81
N LYS A 45 5.81 6.98 -10.97
CA LYS A 45 5.66 8.37 -11.41
C LYS A 45 6.81 8.72 -12.35
N ASN A 46 6.53 8.77 -13.64
CA ASN A 46 7.47 9.34 -14.61
C ASN A 46 7.46 10.87 -14.43
N SER A 47 8.65 11.44 -14.31
CA SER A 47 8.87 12.89 -14.16
C SER A 47 8.74 13.62 -15.49
#